data_AF-T5KUG8-F1
#
_entry.id   AF-T5KUG8-F1
#
_cell.length_a   1.000
_cell.length_b   1.000
_cell.length_c   1.000
_cell.angle_alpha   90.00
_cell.angle_beta   90.00
_cell.angle_gamma   90.00
#
_symmetry.space_group_name_H-M   'P 1'
#
loop_
_entity.id
_entity.type
_entity.pdbx_description
1 polymer ?
#
loop_
_entity_poly.entity_id
_entity_poly.type
_entity_poly.pdbx_seq_one_letter_code
_entity_poly.pdbx_strand_id
1 'polypeptide(L)'
;MCDHVNEPGGREAAMTVIERDESGRPTVWCDPCIAPIVGALNAGGIHTIASCCGHGRNDSTIGLTDGRWLVIAAEPPIAYEHRATTTEQKGNV
;
A
#
# COMPACT_ATOMS: atom_id res chain seq x y z
N MET A 1 2.41 -7.45 -5.44
CA MET A 1 0.95 -7.42 -5.19
C MET A 1 0.34 -8.75 -5.57
N CYS A 2 -0.74 -9.15 -4.90
CA CYS A 2 -1.49 -10.37 -5.22
C CYS A 2 -2.21 -10.24 -6.57
N ASP A 3 -2.65 -11.33 -7.18
CA ASP A 3 -3.50 -11.29 -8.38
C ASP A 3 -4.86 -11.98 -8.19
N HIS A 4 -5.05 -12.74 -7.09
CA HIS A 4 -6.21 -13.53 -6.62
C HIS A 4 -7.14 -14.12 -7.70
N VAL A 5 -6.65 -14.31 -8.93
CA VAL A 5 -7.48 -14.73 -10.07
C VAL A 5 -7.93 -16.18 -9.97
N ASN A 6 -7.42 -16.93 -8.99
CA ASN A 6 -7.63 -18.38 -8.86
C ASN A 6 -7.97 -18.86 -7.44
N GLU A 7 -8.33 -17.99 -6.49
CA GLU A 7 -8.65 -18.45 -5.11
C GLU A 7 -10.10 -18.93 -4.93
N PRO A 8 -10.34 -20.03 -4.19
CA PRO A 8 -11.69 -20.51 -3.88
C PRO A 8 -12.49 -19.45 -3.13
N GLY A 9 -13.64 -19.05 -3.68
CA GLY A 9 -14.49 -17.97 -3.13
C GLY A 9 -14.24 -16.59 -3.76
N GLY A 10 -13.28 -16.48 -4.67
CA GLY A 10 -13.02 -15.25 -5.43
C GLY A 10 -12.33 -14.16 -4.61
N ARG A 11 -12.16 -12.98 -5.23
CA ARG A 11 -11.38 -11.86 -4.67
C ARG A 11 -11.87 -11.39 -3.30
N GLU A 12 -13.19 -11.38 -3.08
CA GLU A 12 -13.79 -10.90 -1.83
C GLU A 12 -13.53 -11.85 -0.65
N ALA A 13 -13.48 -13.17 -0.90
CA ALA A 13 -13.19 -14.15 0.14
C ALA A 13 -11.74 -14.04 0.67
N ALA A 14 -10.83 -13.49 -0.13
CA ALA A 14 -9.44 -13.27 0.25
C ALA A 14 -9.22 -11.92 0.99
N MET A 15 -10.24 -11.07 1.12
CA MET A 15 -10.09 -9.76 1.76
C MET A 15 -9.88 -9.87 3.28
N THR A 16 -9.06 -8.94 3.81
CA THR A 16 -8.88 -8.76 5.25
C THR A 16 -9.93 -7.78 5.78
N VAL A 17 -10.58 -8.14 6.89
CA VAL A 17 -11.45 -7.23 7.64
C VAL A 17 -10.59 -6.38 8.58
N ILE A 18 -10.62 -5.07 8.39
CA ILE A 18 -9.87 -4.10 9.19
C ILE A 18 -10.69 -3.63 10.40
N GLU A 19 -11.98 -3.35 10.18
CA GLU A 19 -12.89 -2.84 11.22
C GLU A 19 -14.23 -3.58 11.21
N ARG A 20 -14.88 -3.58 12.37
CA ARG A 20 -16.23 -4.12 12.59
C ARG A 20 -17.06 -3.10 13.36
N ASP A 21 -18.36 -3.07 13.11
CA ASP A 21 -19.32 -2.32 13.92
C ASP A 21 -19.57 -2.98 15.28
N GLU A 22 -20.39 -2.32 16.12
CA GLU A 22 -20.78 -2.80 17.45
C GLU A 22 -21.50 -4.15 17.43
N SER A 23 -22.14 -4.51 16.31
CA SER A 23 -22.79 -5.80 16.12
C SER A 23 -21.84 -6.90 15.61
N GLY A 24 -20.56 -6.56 15.42
CA GLY A 24 -19.53 -7.44 14.90
C GLY A 24 -19.51 -7.57 13.38
N ARG A 25 -20.34 -6.80 12.66
CA ARG A 25 -20.37 -6.83 11.19
C ARG A 25 -19.14 -6.12 10.63
N PRO A 26 -18.42 -6.74 9.67
CA PRO A 26 -17.34 -6.07 8.97
C PRO A 26 -17.76 -4.76 8.30
N THR A 27 -17.05 -3.66 8.57
CA THR A 27 -17.32 -2.32 8.01
C THR A 27 -16.24 -1.83 7.05
N VAL A 28 -14.99 -2.28 7.22
CA VAL A 28 -13.87 -1.93 6.34
C VAL A 28 -13.17 -3.20 5.90
N TRP A 29 -13.16 -3.45 4.59
CA TRP A 29 -12.48 -4.59 3.95
C TRP A 29 -11.36 -4.07 3.07
N CYS A 30 -10.31 -4.86 2.95
CA CYS A 30 -9.10 -4.46 2.26
C CYS A 30 -8.41 -5.66 1.62
N ASP A 31 -7.78 -5.44 0.46
CA ASP A 31 -6.85 -6.43 -0.10
C ASP A 31 -5.70 -6.67 0.90
N PRO A 32 -5.32 -7.93 1.22
CA PRO A 32 -4.31 -8.23 2.24
C PRO A 32 -2.96 -7.53 2.04
N CYS A 33 -2.57 -7.32 0.77
CA CYS A 33 -1.30 -6.69 0.41
C CYS A 33 -1.13 -5.26 0.93
N ILE A 34 -2.22 -4.52 1.15
CA ILE A 34 -2.18 -3.14 1.65
C ILE A 34 -2.90 -2.97 2.99
N ALA A 35 -3.38 -4.07 3.59
CA ALA A 35 -4.07 -4.08 4.88
C ALA A 35 -3.29 -3.41 6.01
N PRO A 36 -1.95 -3.59 6.16
CA PRO A 36 -1.19 -2.87 7.20
C PRO A 36 -1.22 -1.34 7.03
N ILE A 37 -1.20 -0.86 5.78
CA ILE A 37 -1.22 0.58 5.48
C ILE A 37 -2.61 1.16 5.77
N VAL A 38 -3.67 0.48 5.30
CA VAL A 38 -5.05 0.87 5.57
C VAL A 38 -5.33 0.88 7.07
N GLY A 39 -4.91 -0.16 7.79
CA GLY A 39 -5.04 -0.23 9.24
C GLY A 39 -4.31 0.90 9.96
N ALA A 40 -3.08 1.23 9.55
CA ALA A 40 -2.33 2.34 10.13
C ALA A 40 -2.99 3.71 9.89
N LEU A 41 -3.50 3.95 8.68
CA LEU A 41 -4.21 5.19 8.34
C LEU A 41 -5.46 5.36 9.21
N ASN A 42 -6.31 4.33 9.26
CA ASN A 42 -7.54 4.36 10.05
C ASN A 42 -7.24 4.52 11.55
N ALA A 43 -6.25 3.80 12.09
CA ALA A 43 -5.82 3.95 13.48
C ALA A 43 -5.24 5.35 13.80
N GLY A 44 -4.67 6.02 12.79
CA GLY A 44 -4.19 7.40 12.88
C GLY A 44 -5.26 8.48 12.69
N GLY A 45 -6.54 8.11 12.56
CA GLY A 45 -7.65 9.04 12.33
C GLY A 45 -7.76 9.53 10.87
N ILE A 46 -7.02 8.93 9.95
CA ILE A 46 -7.11 9.20 8.51
C ILE A 46 -7.95 8.09 7.89
N HIS A 47 -9.27 8.25 7.99
CA HIS A 47 -10.20 7.20 7.58
C HIS A 47 -10.20 6.98 6.07
N THR A 48 -10.19 5.72 5.68
CA THR A 48 -10.26 5.26 4.29
C THR A 48 -11.71 5.03 3.85
N ILE A 49 -11.99 5.29 2.58
CA ILE A 49 -13.30 5.05 1.95
C ILE A 49 -13.25 3.95 0.87
N ALA A 50 -12.07 3.70 0.32
CA ALA A 50 -11.83 2.67 -0.68
C ALA A 50 -10.36 2.29 -0.67
N SER A 51 -10.05 1.02 -0.95
CA SER A 51 -8.67 0.57 -1.13
C SER A 51 -8.60 -0.53 -2.18
N CYS A 52 -7.51 -0.55 -2.95
CA CYS A 52 -7.21 -1.60 -3.90
C CYS A 52 -5.69 -1.72 -4.01
N CYS A 53 -5.16 -2.93 -3.89
CA CYS A 53 -3.73 -3.15 -4.06
C CYS A 53 -3.28 -3.14 -5.53
N GLY A 54 -4.20 -2.95 -6.49
CA GLY A 54 -3.89 -2.89 -7.92
C GLY A 54 -3.65 -4.26 -8.58
N HIS A 55 -3.70 -5.35 -7.81
CA HIS A 55 -3.68 -6.74 -8.28
C HIS A 55 -2.55 -7.09 -9.26
N GLY A 56 -1.36 -6.51 -9.02
CA GLY A 56 -0.17 -6.67 -9.87
C GLY A 56 -0.27 -6.04 -11.27
N ARG A 57 -1.37 -5.33 -11.54
CA ARG A 57 -1.71 -4.74 -12.85
C ARG A 57 -1.65 -3.22 -12.84
N ASN A 58 -1.94 -2.63 -11.70
CA ASN A 58 -1.94 -1.18 -11.47
C ASN A 58 -1.23 -0.88 -10.16
N ASP A 59 -0.90 0.39 -9.95
CA ASP A 59 -0.48 0.88 -8.63
C ASP A 59 -1.59 0.68 -7.59
N SER A 60 -1.21 0.60 -6.32
CA SER A 60 -2.22 0.59 -5.26
C SER A 60 -2.81 1.97 -5.06
N THR A 61 -4.09 1.99 -4.75
CA THR A 61 -4.85 3.23 -4.52
C THR A 61 -5.61 3.13 -3.22
N ILE A 62 -5.58 4.20 -2.41
CA ILE A 62 -6.37 4.34 -1.19
C ILE A 62 -7.09 5.69 -1.25
N GLY A 63 -8.42 5.66 -1.24
CA GLY A 63 -9.25 6.86 -1.13
C GLY A 63 -9.47 7.22 0.34
N LEU A 64 -9.36 8.50 0.68
CA LEU A 64 -9.52 9.03 2.03
C LEU A 64 -10.84 9.80 2.17
N THR A 65 -11.42 9.83 3.38
CA THR A 65 -12.68 10.54 3.66
C THR A 65 -12.60 12.05 3.44
N ASP A 66 -11.39 12.62 3.46
CA ASP A 66 -11.15 14.05 3.23
C ASP A 66 -11.01 14.45 1.75
N GLY A 67 -11.28 13.51 0.83
CA GLY A 67 -11.28 13.76 -0.61
C GLY A 67 -9.92 13.56 -1.30
N ARG A 68 -8.89 13.13 -0.57
CA ARG A 68 -7.57 12.81 -1.15
C ARG A 68 -7.48 11.35 -1.59
N TRP A 69 -6.54 11.08 -2.50
CA TRP A 69 -6.15 9.74 -2.91
C TRP A 69 -4.66 9.55 -2.68
N LEU A 70 -4.31 8.44 -2.05
CA LEU A 70 -2.93 7.97 -1.97
C LEU A 70 -2.69 6.95 -3.06
N VAL A 71 -1.58 7.10 -3.79
CA VAL A 71 -1.11 6.12 -4.76
C VAL A 71 0.21 5.55 -4.25
N ILE A 72 0.28 4.24 -4.12
CA ILE A 72 1.51 3.53 -3.76
C ILE A 72 2.04 2.91 -5.05
N ALA A 73 3.01 3.59 -5.64
CA ALA A 73 3.71 3.10 -6.82
C ALA A 73 4.81 2.12 -6.41
N ALA A 74 5.05 1.12 -7.25
CA ALA A 74 6.30 0.37 -7.17
C ALA A 74 7.47 1.32 -7.41
N GLU A 75 8.64 1.05 -6.81
CA GLU A 75 9.84 1.76 -7.22
C GLU A 75 10.00 1.62 -8.74
N PRO A 76 10.19 2.73 -9.49
CA PRO A 76 10.63 2.59 -10.85
C PRO A 76 11.95 1.83 -10.84
N PRO A 77 12.25 0.96 -11.83
CA PRO A 77 13.57 0.38 -11.96
C PRO A 77 14.56 1.53 -12.15
N ILE A 78 15.22 1.94 -11.07
CA ILE A 78 16.18 3.03 -11.12
C ILE A 78 17.48 2.44 -11.68
N ALA A 79 17.89 2.93 -12.84
CA ALA A 79 19.31 2.97 -13.17
C ALA A 79 19.97 4.00 -12.23
N TYR A 80 20.22 3.60 -10.98
CA TYR A 80 20.86 4.47 -10.00
C TYR A 80 22.38 4.46 -10.24
N GLU A 81 22.87 5.35 -11.12
CA GLU A 81 24.30 5.69 -11.11
C GLU A 81 24.61 6.49 -9.84
N HIS A 82 25.14 5.79 -8.85
CA HIS A 82 25.63 6.39 -7.62
C HIS A 82 26.93 7.17 -7.91
N ARG A 83 26.84 8.42 -8.38
CA ARG A 83 28.01 9.32 -8.36
C ARG A 83 28.22 9.84 -6.94
N ALA A 84 28.88 9.04 -6.12
CA ALA A 84 29.59 9.56 -4.96
C ALA A 84 30.80 10.36 -5.46
N THR A 85 30.67 11.68 -5.54
CA THR A 85 31.83 12.57 -5.54
C THR A 85 32.32 12.71 -4.11
N THR A 86 33.30 11.89 -3.72
CA THR A 86 34.20 12.23 -2.63
C THR A 86 35.55 12.54 -3.25
N THR A 87 35.90 13.82 -3.28
CA THR A 87 37.23 14.30 -3.65
C THR A 87 38.20 13.85 -2.55
N GLU A 88 39.00 12.82 -2.78
CA GLU A 88 40.20 12.58 -1.96
C GLU A 88 41.26 13.60 -2.37
N GLN A 89 41.46 14.58 -1.49
CA GLN A 89 42.58 15.50 -1.53
C GLN A 89 43.84 14.74 -1.07
N LYS A 90 44.84 14.71 -1.95
CA LYS A 90 46.17 14.14 -1.73
C LYS A 90 46.79 14.63 -0.42
N GLY A 91 47.11 13.70 0.49
CA GLY A 91 48.06 13.88 1.58
C GLY A 91 49.35 13.14 1.26
N ASN A 92 50.36 13.88 0.82
CA ASN A 92 51.71 13.38 0.55
C ASN A 92 52.56 13.71 1.78
N VAL A 93 52.96 12.70 2.57
CA VAL A 93 54.10 12.74 3.50
C VAL A 93 54.76 11.37 3.49
#